data_AF-V4TRF8-F1
#
_entry.id   AF-V4TRF8-F1
#
_cell.length_a   1.000
_cell.length_b   1.000
_cell.length_c   1.000
_cell.angle_alpha   90.00
_cell.angle_beta   90.00
_cell.angle_gamma   90.00
#
_symmetry.space_group_name_H-M   'P 1'
#
loop_
_entity.id
_entity.type
_entity.pdbx_description
1 polymer ?
#
loop_
_entity_poly.entity_id
_entity_poly.type
_entity_poly.pdbx_seq_one_letter_code
_entity_poly.pdbx_strand_id
1 'polypeptide(L)'
;MKGLFKSKPRTPVDIVRQTRDLIIYANRSADVRESKREDKMAELCKNIRELKSILYGNSESEPVSEACAQLTAEFFRENTLRLLITCLPKLNLEARKDATQVVANLQRQQVHSKLIASDYLEANIDLLDILIAGYENTDMALHYGAMLRECIRHQSVARYVLESQHMKKFFDYIQLPNFDIAADAAATFKELLTRHKSTVAEFLSKNYDWFFAEYNSKLLESSNYITRRQAVKLLGDILLDRSNSVVMTRYVSSRENLRILMNLLRVRYFPRMHVEDIFYLAYQKLQGTEPVTFDKISLHMVCDSHLFDVQWAIID
;
A
#
# COMPACT_ATOMS: atom_id res chain seq x y z
N MET A 1 36.96 44.24 -15.73
CA MET A 1 36.15 43.92 -14.54
C MET A 1 34.85 43.23 -14.98
N LYS A 2 34.82 41.90 -15.06
CA LYS A 2 33.55 41.16 -15.20
C LYS A 2 33.09 40.85 -13.78
N GLY A 3 32.27 41.74 -13.21
CA GLY A 3 31.61 41.49 -11.94
C GLY A 3 30.74 40.25 -12.08
N LEU A 4 31.15 39.17 -11.43
CA LEU A 4 30.37 37.96 -11.25
C LEU A 4 29.07 38.35 -10.51
N PHE A 5 27.99 38.56 -11.24
CA PHE A 5 26.66 38.48 -10.66
C PHE A 5 26.46 37.03 -10.20
N LYS A 6 26.71 36.76 -8.91
CA LYS A 6 26.24 35.52 -8.29
C LYS A 6 24.72 35.55 -8.42
N SER A 7 24.16 34.64 -9.23
CA SER A 7 22.71 34.44 -9.31
C SER A 7 22.17 34.27 -7.90
N LYS A 8 21.08 34.98 -7.57
CA LYS A 8 20.41 34.86 -6.28
C LYS A 8 20.14 33.37 -6.00
N PRO A 9 20.43 32.87 -4.77
CA PRO A 9 20.12 31.48 -4.43
C PRO A 9 18.63 31.23 -4.66
N ARG A 10 18.31 30.14 -5.36
CA ARG A 10 16.92 29.76 -5.64
C ARG A 10 16.23 29.37 -4.34
N THR A 11 15.04 29.89 -4.10
CA THR A 11 14.22 29.50 -2.95
C THR A 11 13.56 28.13 -3.20
N PRO A 12 13.08 27.42 -2.16
CA PRO A 12 12.33 26.18 -2.35
C PRO A 12 11.13 26.34 -3.30
N VAL A 13 10.44 27.49 -3.20
CA VAL A 13 9.33 27.87 -4.07
C VAL A 13 9.77 28.01 -5.54
N ASP A 14 10.91 28.68 -5.79
CA ASP A 14 11.43 28.85 -7.15
C ASP A 14 11.79 27.50 -7.79
N ILE A 15 12.35 26.57 -7.01
CA ILE A 15 12.72 25.23 -7.49
C ILE A 15 11.46 24.44 -7.85
N VAL A 16 10.40 24.49 -7.04
CA VAL A 16 9.13 23.84 -7.38
C VAL A 16 8.53 24.39 -8.67
N ARG A 17 8.47 25.72 -8.83
CA ARG A 17 7.94 26.37 -10.04
C ARG A 17 8.72 25.98 -11.28
N GLN A 18 10.05 26.08 -11.21
CA GLN A 18 10.91 25.68 -12.33
C GLN A 18 10.77 24.18 -12.64
N THR A 19 10.64 23.32 -11.63
CA THR A 19 10.37 21.89 -11.82
C THR A 19 9.04 21.68 -12.55
N ARG A 20 7.98 22.36 -12.14
CA ARG A 20 6.66 22.29 -12.76
C ARG A 20 6.70 22.72 -14.22
N ASP A 21 7.38 23.83 -14.53
CA ASP A 21 7.53 24.32 -15.91
C ASP A 21 8.29 23.32 -16.79
N LEU A 22 9.34 22.69 -16.26
CA LEU A 22 10.11 21.65 -16.96
C LEU A 22 9.28 20.38 -17.18
N ILE A 23 8.44 19.98 -16.22
CA ILE A 23 7.51 18.85 -16.40
C ILE A 23 6.49 19.15 -17.49
N ILE A 24 5.89 20.36 -17.47
CA ILE A 24 4.95 20.79 -18.51
C ILE A 24 5.62 20.76 -19.88
N TYR A 25 6.87 21.23 -19.97
CA TYR A 25 7.66 21.16 -21.19
C TYR A 25 7.92 19.72 -21.65
N ALA A 26 8.32 18.83 -20.73
CA ALA A 26 8.54 17.40 -21.02
C ALA A 26 7.26 16.66 -21.47
N ASN A 27 6.09 17.21 -21.12
CA ASN A 27 4.79 16.68 -21.53
C ASN A 27 4.31 17.13 -22.90
N ARG A 28 4.86 18.20 -23.49
CA ARG A 28 4.52 18.63 -24.86
C ARG A 28 5.13 17.68 -25.89
N SER A 29 4.38 17.37 -26.95
CA SER A 29 4.82 16.46 -28.02
C SER A 29 5.83 17.10 -28.98
N ALA A 30 6.94 16.38 -29.18
CA ALA A 30 7.86 16.24 -30.34
C ALA A 30 8.26 17.39 -31.30
N ASP A 31 7.74 18.62 -31.22
CA ASP A 31 8.13 19.68 -32.18
C ASP A 31 9.45 20.41 -31.82
N VAL A 32 10.28 19.83 -30.95
CA VAL A 32 11.50 20.47 -30.47
C VAL A 32 12.75 19.66 -30.79
N ARG A 33 13.80 20.35 -31.26
CA ARG A 33 15.15 19.80 -31.47
C ARG A 33 15.56 18.93 -30.28
N GLU A 34 15.97 17.69 -30.58
CA GLU A 34 16.30 16.65 -29.61
C GLU A 34 17.29 17.11 -28.53
N SER A 35 18.38 17.77 -28.91
CA SER A 35 19.38 18.32 -27.97
C SER A 35 18.78 19.31 -26.96
N LYS A 36 17.85 20.18 -27.37
CA LYS A 36 17.18 21.11 -26.43
C LYS A 36 16.27 20.37 -25.46
N ARG A 37 15.70 19.23 -25.87
CA ARG A 37 14.89 18.37 -25.01
C ARG A 37 15.77 17.64 -23.99
N GLU A 38 16.90 17.11 -24.41
CA GLU A 38 17.87 16.46 -23.51
C GLU A 38 18.36 17.42 -22.42
N ASP A 39 18.74 18.65 -22.78
CA ASP A 39 19.16 19.67 -21.82
C ASP A 39 18.07 19.95 -20.77
N LYS A 40 16.80 20.05 -21.22
CA LYS A 40 15.67 20.30 -20.34
C LYS A 40 15.33 19.11 -19.44
N MET A 41 15.50 17.89 -19.93
CA MET A 41 15.34 16.68 -19.13
C MET A 41 16.45 16.55 -18.08
N ALA A 42 17.70 16.91 -18.43
CA ALA A 42 18.80 16.95 -17.47
C ALA A 42 18.56 18.00 -16.37
N GLU A 43 18.07 19.18 -16.74
CA GLU A 43 17.66 20.24 -15.81
C GLU A 43 16.53 19.77 -14.88
N LEU A 44 15.53 19.05 -15.42
CA LEU A 44 14.45 18.46 -14.64
C LEU A 44 14.97 17.45 -13.62
N CYS A 45 15.86 16.53 -14.04
CA CYS A 45 16.46 15.55 -13.14
C CYS A 45 17.24 16.22 -12.01
N LYS A 46 17.97 17.31 -12.31
CA LYS A 46 18.70 18.10 -11.31
C LYS A 46 17.74 18.73 -10.30
N ASN A 47 16.65 19.33 -10.77
CA ASN A 47 15.67 19.95 -9.89
C ASN A 47 14.95 18.92 -9.00
N ILE A 48 14.58 17.74 -9.53
CA ILE A 48 13.97 16.68 -8.71
C ILE A 48 14.94 16.24 -7.59
N ARG A 49 16.23 16.11 -7.89
CA ARG A 49 17.25 15.80 -6.88
C ARG A 49 17.39 16.90 -5.82
N GLU A 50 17.26 18.15 -6.23
CA GLU A 50 17.31 19.30 -5.32
C GLU A 50 16.07 19.35 -4.42
N LEU A 51 14.88 19.08 -4.96
CA LEU A 51 13.66 18.89 -4.16
C LEU A 51 13.86 17.79 -3.11
N LYS A 52 14.45 16.65 -3.49
CA LYS A 52 14.80 15.58 -2.56
C LYS A 52 15.76 16.07 -1.47
N SER A 53 16.81 16.78 -1.86
CA SER A 53 17.82 17.30 -0.92
C SER A 53 17.22 18.30 0.08
N ILE A 54 16.21 19.09 -0.30
CA ILE A 54 15.50 19.96 0.64
C ILE A 54 14.71 19.13 1.65
N LEU A 55 14.04 18.07 1.18
CA LEU A 55 13.13 17.25 2.00
C LEU A 55 13.82 16.24 2.91
N TYR A 56 15.02 15.78 2.55
CA TYR A 56 15.77 14.77 3.31
C TYR A 56 17.09 15.29 3.89
N GLY A 57 17.51 16.50 3.51
CA GLY A 57 18.86 17.00 3.78
C GLY A 57 19.90 16.38 2.85
N ASN A 58 21.17 16.59 3.19
CA ASN A 58 22.34 16.00 2.52
C ASN A 58 23.40 15.63 3.57
N SER A 59 24.60 15.24 3.12
CA SER A 59 25.70 14.86 4.02
C SER A 59 26.20 15.98 4.93
N GLU A 60 25.87 17.24 4.61
CA GLU A 60 26.38 18.43 5.31
C GLU A 60 25.29 19.13 6.13
N SER A 61 24.02 18.89 5.85
CA SER A 61 22.90 19.66 6.42
C SER A 61 21.63 18.82 6.56
N GLU A 62 20.98 18.95 7.71
CA GLU A 62 19.65 18.40 7.97
C GLU A 62 18.56 19.20 7.24
N PRO A 63 17.40 18.58 6.93
CA PRO A 63 16.30 19.27 6.28
C PRO A 63 15.74 20.39 7.19
N VAL A 64 15.66 21.59 6.65
CA VAL A 64 15.09 22.75 7.37
C VAL A 64 13.57 22.70 7.29
N SER A 65 12.90 22.66 8.44
CA SER A 65 11.43 22.54 8.55
C SER A 65 10.69 23.60 7.74
N GLU A 66 11.09 24.87 7.84
CA GLU A 66 10.47 25.97 7.10
C GLU A 66 10.63 25.81 5.57
N ALA A 67 11.80 25.37 5.11
CA ALA A 67 12.04 25.12 3.69
C ALA A 67 11.19 23.95 3.17
N CYS A 68 11.04 22.89 3.97
CA CYS A 68 10.16 21.76 3.67
C CYS A 68 8.69 22.20 3.57
N ALA A 69 8.23 23.03 4.52
CA ALA A 69 6.87 23.54 4.53
C ALA A 69 6.57 24.43 3.31
N GLN A 70 7.49 25.33 2.95
CA GLN A 70 7.36 26.19 1.77
C GLN A 70 7.34 25.38 0.47
N LEU A 71 8.24 24.41 0.33
CA LEU A 71 8.27 23.48 -0.81
C LEU A 71 6.94 22.73 -0.92
N THR A 72 6.48 22.14 0.18
CA THR A 72 5.25 21.35 0.25
C THR A 72 4.03 22.18 -0.16
N ALA A 73 3.91 23.39 0.40
CA ALA A 73 2.82 24.31 0.08
C ALA A 73 2.78 24.68 -1.41
N GLU A 74 3.92 25.04 -2.00
CA GLU A 74 3.99 25.37 -3.43
C GLU A 74 3.75 24.13 -4.31
N PHE A 75 4.23 22.96 -3.91
CA PHE A 75 4.12 21.73 -4.69
C PHE A 75 2.67 21.32 -4.93
N PHE A 76 1.83 21.38 -3.89
CA PHE A 76 0.40 21.04 -4.01
C PHE A 76 -0.45 22.17 -4.61
N ARG A 77 -0.03 23.44 -4.51
CA ARG A 77 -0.83 24.61 -4.94
C ARG A 77 -1.26 24.57 -6.41
N GLU A 78 -0.41 24.12 -7.32
CA GLU A 78 -0.71 24.09 -8.77
C GLU A 78 -0.58 22.68 -9.39
N ASN A 79 -1.07 21.66 -8.70
CA ASN A 79 -1.14 20.29 -9.22
C ASN A 79 0.21 19.69 -9.68
N THR A 80 1.33 20.13 -9.09
CA THR A 80 2.67 19.61 -9.44
C THR A 80 2.76 18.10 -9.23
N LEU A 81 2.06 17.57 -8.22
CA LEU A 81 2.01 16.12 -7.95
C LEU A 81 1.46 15.34 -9.15
N ARG A 82 0.32 15.76 -9.70
CA ARG A 82 -0.29 15.09 -10.86
C ARG A 82 0.63 15.13 -12.07
N LEU A 83 1.22 16.29 -12.32
CA LEU A 83 2.15 16.49 -13.42
C LEU A 83 3.37 15.58 -13.29
N LEU A 84 3.94 15.47 -12.07
CA LEU A 84 5.08 14.61 -11.78
C LEU A 84 4.75 13.13 -11.96
N ILE A 85 3.61 12.66 -11.42
CA ILE A 85 3.15 11.27 -11.57
C ILE A 85 3.02 10.93 -13.07
N THR A 86 2.37 11.79 -13.86
CA THR A 86 2.17 11.57 -15.30
C THR A 86 3.48 11.61 -16.10
N CYS A 87 4.45 12.41 -15.66
CA CYS A 87 5.76 12.53 -16.31
C CYS A 87 6.74 11.43 -15.89
N LEU A 88 6.48 10.69 -14.81
CA LEU A 88 7.39 9.72 -14.22
C LEU A 88 7.96 8.69 -15.23
N PRO A 89 7.16 8.12 -16.15
CA PRO A 89 7.68 7.17 -17.15
C PRO A 89 8.71 7.76 -18.12
N LYS A 90 8.72 9.09 -18.31
CA LYS A 90 9.65 9.80 -19.20
C LYS A 90 11.00 10.09 -18.55
N LEU A 91 11.11 9.92 -17.24
CA LEU A 91 12.33 10.15 -16.50
C LEU A 91 13.26 8.93 -16.57
N ASN A 92 14.56 9.16 -16.37
CA ASN A 92 15.52 8.08 -16.17
C ASN A 92 15.35 7.43 -14.78
N LEU A 93 15.95 6.26 -14.57
CA LEU A 93 15.77 5.45 -13.36
C LEU A 93 16.09 6.23 -12.07
N GLU A 94 17.18 7.00 -12.05
CA GLU A 94 17.58 7.76 -10.86
C GLU A 94 16.57 8.86 -10.53
N ALA A 95 16.12 9.61 -11.54
CA ALA A 95 15.11 10.64 -11.36
C ALA A 95 13.74 10.06 -10.97
N ARG A 96 13.39 8.83 -11.41
CA ARG A 96 12.19 8.13 -10.93
C ARG A 96 12.30 7.80 -9.43
N LYS A 97 13.45 7.30 -8.97
CA LYS A 97 13.71 7.04 -7.55
C LYS A 97 13.62 8.31 -6.71
N ASP A 98 14.27 9.38 -7.17
CA ASP A 98 14.25 10.68 -6.49
C ASP A 98 12.81 11.24 -6.42
N ALA A 99 12.06 11.17 -7.53
CA ALA A 99 10.67 11.60 -7.56
C ALA A 99 9.77 10.77 -6.64
N THR A 100 9.93 9.44 -6.58
CA THR A 100 9.23 8.58 -5.61
C THR A 100 9.48 9.01 -4.17
N GLN A 101 10.74 9.31 -3.81
CA GLN A 101 11.09 9.76 -2.46
C GLN A 101 10.53 11.14 -2.15
N VAL A 102 10.56 12.08 -3.12
CA VAL A 102 9.93 13.40 -2.98
C VAL A 102 8.43 13.23 -2.69
N VAL A 103 7.70 12.46 -3.50
CA VAL A 103 6.26 12.23 -3.31
C VAL A 103 5.97 11.58 -1.95
N ALA A 104 6.76 10.58 -1.55
CA ALA A 104 6.63 9.89 -0.27
C ALA A 104 6.79 10.84 0.92
N ASN A 105 7.82 11.68 0.91
CA ASN A 105 8.10 12.62 1.98
C ASN A 105 6.98 13.68 2.10
N LEU A 106 6.53 14.23 0.97
CA LEU A 106 5.47 15.24 0.92
C LEU A 106 4.16 14.79 1.59
N GLN A 107 3.84 13.49 1.59
CA GLN A 107 2.64 12.98 2.26
C GLN A 107 2.66 13.16 3.78
N ARG A 108 3.84 13.33 4.37
CA ARG A 108 4.04 13.42 5.83
C ARG A 108 4.33 14.84 6.30
N GLN A 109 4.57 15.76 5.37
CA GLN A 109 4.93 17.15 5.68
C GLN A 109 3.72 17.91 6.23
N GLN A 110 3.93 18.61 7.34
CA GLN A 110 2.94 19.50 7.93
C GLN A 110 3.22 20.94 7.53
N VAL A 111 2.21 21.61 6.99
CA VAL A 111 2.24 23.05 6.68
C VAL A 111 1.26 23.73 7.62
N HIS A 112 1.76 24.63 8.49
CA HIS A 112 0.97 25.23 9.57
C HIS A 112 0.22 24.17 10.41
N SER A 113 0.93 23.09 10.78
CA SER A 113 0.40 21.94 11.55
C SER A 113 -0.72 21.15 10.86
N LYS A 114 -0.88 21.29 9.53
CA LYS A 114 -1.86 20.54 8.73
C LYS A 114 -1.19 19.68 7.66
N LEU A 115 -1.71 18.48 7.45
CA LEU A 115 -1.31 17.58 6.37
C LEU A 115 -2.05 17.95 5.07
N ILE A 116 -1.60 19.02 4.41
CA ILE A 116 -2.27 19.54 3.19
C ILE A 116 -2.29 18.54 2.03
N ALA A 117 -1.44 17.52 2.07
CA ALA A 117 -1.44 16.43 1.10
C ALA A 117 -2.75 15.63 1.10
N SER A 118 -3.37 15.46 2.28
CA SER A 118 -4.68 14.79 2.41
C SER A 118 -5.76 15.55 1.64
N ASP A 119 -5.85 16.87 1.88
CA ASP A 119 -6.85 17.74 1.23
C ASP A 119 -6.66 17.76 -0.30
N TYR A 120 -5.40 17.82 -0.75
CA TYR A 120 -5.08 17.76 -2.18
C TYR A 120 -5.53 16.46 -2.83
N LEU A 121 -5.25 15.32 -2.17
CA LEU A 121 -5.58 13.98 -2.71
C LEU A 121 -7.08 13.76 -2.74
N GLU A 122 -7.83 14.26 -1.75
CA GLU A 122 -9.29 14.21 -1.76
C GLU A 122 -9.88 14.97 -2.96
N ALA A 123 -9.30 16.11 -3.32
CA ALA A 123 -9.68 16.88 -4.52
C ALA A 123 -9.18 16.27 -5.85
N ASN A 124 -8.27 15.30 -5.81
CA ASN A 124 -7.61 14.70 -6.98
C ASN A 124 -7.57 13.16 -6.89
N ILE A 125 -8.67 12.56 -6.42
CA ILE A 125 -8.69 11.15 -6.02
C ILE A 125 -8.47 10.17 -7.18
N ASP A 126 -8.73 10.60 -8.42
CA ASP A 126 -8.44 9.83 -9.63
C ASP A 126 -6.92 9.56 -9.84
N LEU A 127 -6.04 10.29 -9.14
CA LEU A 127 -4.60 9.96 -9.11
C LEU A 127 -4.35 8.56 -8.57
N LEU A 128 -5.19 8.07 -7.67
CA LEU A 128 -5.04 6.73 -7.09
C LEU A 128 -5.29 5.66 -8.16
N ASP A 129 -6.21 5.90 -9.09
CA ASP A 129 -6.50 4.98 -10.19
C ASP A 129 -5.26 4.82 -11.09
N ILE A 130 -4.56 5.93 -11.35
CA ILE A 130 -3.30 5.95 -12.12
C ILE A 130 -2.21 5.16 -11.38
N LEU A 131 -2.03 5.41 -10.08
CA LEU A 131 -1.01 4.71 -9.29
C LEU A 131 -1.29 3.20 -9.19
N ILE A 132 -2.55 2.80 -9.05
CA ILE A 132 -2.95 1.40 -8.96
C ILE A 132 -2.83 0.68 -10.31
N ALA A 133 -3.23 1.32 -11.41
CA ALA A 133 -3.00 0.79 -12.76
C ALA A 133 -1.50 0.63 -13.05
N GLY A 134 -0.66 1.39 -12.34
CA GLY A 134 0.79 1.31 -12.37
C GLY A 134 1.40 -0.08 -12.15
N TYR A 135 0.73 -0.96 -11.39
CA TYR A 135 1.18 -2.35 -11.19
C TYR A 135 1.18 -3.18 -12.47
N GLU A 136 0.45 -2.77 -13.51
CA GLU A 136 0.41 -3.43 -14.82
C GLU A 136 1.65 -3.09 -15.67
N ASN A 137 2.48 -2.12 -15.25
CA ASN A 137 3.73 -1.74 -15.91
C ASN A 137 4.94 -2.09 -15.04
N THR A 138 5.73 -3.07 -15.46
CA THR A 138 6.88 -3.60 -14.69
C THR A 138 7.93 -2.54 -14.33
N ASP A 139 8.17 -1.56 -15.21
CA ASP A 139 9.19 -0.53 -15.00
C ASP A 139 8.73 0.55 -14.01
N MET A 140 7.42 0.66 -13.80
CA MET A 140 6.80 1.71 -12.99
C MET A 140 6.17 1.18 -11.71
N ALA A 141 5.88 -0.12 -11.64
CA ALA A 141 5.11 -0.74 -10.58
C ALA A 141 5.66 -0.44 -9.18
N LEU A 142 6.98 -0.58 -8.97
CA LEU A 142 7.59 -0.32 -7.66
C LEU A 142 7.60 1.18 -7.31
N HIS A 143 7.68 2.06 -8.30
CA HIS A 143 7.63 3.50 -8.08
C HIS A 143 6.21 3.94 -7.70
N TYR A 144 5.21 3.50 -8.44
CA TYR A 144 3.82 3.83 -8.19
C TYR A 144 3.27 3.14 -6.94
N GLY A 145 3.65 1.89 -6.68
CA GLY A 145 3.31 1.16 -5.45
C GLY A 145 3.86 1.87 -4.20
N ALA A 146 5.10 2.33 -4.24
CA ALA A 146 5.68 3.12 -3.15
C ALA A 146 4.96 4.47 -2.94
N MET A 147 4.61 5.19 -4.01
CA MET A 147 3.82 6.42 -3.91
C MET A 147 2.41 6.15 -3.36
N LEU A 148 1.76 5.09 -3.82
CA LEU A 148 0.44 4.66 -3.39
C LEU A 148 0.39 4.34 -1.90
N ARG A 149 1.36 3.58 -1.38
CA ARG A 149 1.46 3.27 0.06
C ARG A 149 1.54 4.51 0.94
N GLU A 150 2.22 5.54 0.47
CA GLU A 150 2.30 6.80 1.21
C GLU A 150 1.00 7.60 1.12
N CYS A 151 0.26 7.53 0.01
CA CYS A 151 -1.04 8.19 -0.15
C CYS A 151 -2.13 7.54 0.73
N ILE A 152 -2.18 6.20 0.83
CA ILE A 152 -3.18 5.48 1.65
C ILE A 152 -2.95 5.65 3.18
N ARG A 153 -1.91 6.38 3.60
CA ARG A 153 -1.78 6.84 4.98
C ARG A 153 -2.92 7.77 5.39
N HIS A 154 -3.50 8.50 4.44
CA HIS A 154 -4.66 9.34 4.67
C HIS A 154 -5.94 8.49 4.62
N GLN A 155 -6.80 8.64 5.63
CA GLN A 155 -7.99 7.78 5.77
C GLN A 155 -8.98 7.95 4.61
N SER A 156 -9.16 9.18 4.11
CA SER A 156 -10.03 9.47 2.94
C SER A 156 -9.58 8.70 1.70
N VAL A 157 -8.27 8.69 1.45
CA VAL A 157 -7.64 7.99 0.33
C VAL A 157 -7.77 6.47 0.47
N ALA A 158 -7.48 5.92 1.64
CA ALA A 158 -7.63 4.49 1.88
C ALA A 158 -9.09 4.03 1.72
N ARG A 159 -10.05 4.82 2.21
CA ARG A 159 -11.49 4.54 2.04
C ARG A 159 -11.86 4.47 0.56
N TYR A 160 -11.42 5.44 -0.24
CA TYR A 160 -11.67 5.43 -1.69
C TYR A 160 -11.16 4.14 -2.34
N VAL A 161 -9.92 3.73 -2.06
CA VAL A 161 -9.35 2.52 -2.65
C VAL A 161 -10.12 1.26 -2.22
N LEU A 162 -10.45 1.13 -0.93
CA LEU A 162 -11.21 -0.01 -0.39
C LEU A 162 -12.60 -0.13 -1.05
N GLU A 163 -13.29 0.98 -1.27
CA GLU A 163 -14.66 1.00 -1.82
C GLU A 163 -14.70 0.92 -3.36
N SER A 164 -13.55 1.06 -4.02
CA SER A 164 -13.43 1.03 -5.48
C SER A 164 -13.29 -0.40 -6.05
N GLN A 165 -13.49 -0.54 -7.37
CA GLN A 165 -13.22 -1.80 -8.08
C GLN A 165 -11.73 -2.20 -8.06
N HIS A 166 -10.83 -1.27 -7.73
CA HIS A 166 -9.41 -1.54 -7.62
C HIS A 166 -9.08 -2.55 -6.53
N MET A 167 -9.90 -2.65 -5.49
CA MET A 167 -9.66 -3.60 -4.40
C MET A 167 -9.58 -5.05 -4.90
N LYS A 168 -10.36 -5.40 -5.93
CA LYS A 168 -10.33 -6.74 -6.54
C LYS A 168 -9.03 -7.01 -7.31
N LYS A 169 -8.45 -5.99 -7.95
CA LYS A 169 -7.21 -6.14 -8.72
C LYS A 169 -6.03 -6.57 -7.85
N PHE A 170 -6.02 -6.21 -6.57
CA PHE A 170 -4.93 -6.62 -5.67
C PHE A 170 -4.80 -8.13 -5.51
N PHE A 171 -5.91 -8.89 -5.58
CA PHE A 171 -5.83 -10.36 -5.55
C PHE A 171 -5.05 -10.94 -6.73
N ASP A 172 -5.06 -10.25 -7.86
CA ASP A 172 -4.32 -10.64 -9.06
C ASP A 172 -2.88 -10.09 -8.99
N TYR A 173 -2.69 -8.84 -8.55
CA TYR A 173 -1.37 -8.22 -8.42
C TYR A 173 -0.44 -8.95 -7.42
N ILE A 174 -0.99 -9.45 -6.31
CA ILE A 174 -0.25 -10.22 -5.30
C ILE A 174 0.28 -11.56 -5.86
N GLN A 175 -0.26 -12.00 -6.99
CA GLN A 175 0.10 -13.26 -7.62
C GLN A 175 0.88 -13.07 -8.92
N LEU A 176 1.34 -11.84 -9.20
CA LEU A 176 2.19 -11.57 -10.35
C LEU A 176 3.49 -12.40 -10.29
N PRO A 177 4.02 -12.82 -11.46
CA PRO A 177 5.23 -13.64 -11.52
C PRO A 177 6.48 -12.88 -11.05
N ASN A 178 6.48 -11.56 -11.16
CA ASN A 178 7.55 -10.73 -10.62
C ASN A 178 7.40 -10.62 -9.10
N PHE A 179 8.31 -11.27 -8.38
CA PHE A 179 8.28 -11.36 -6.93
C PHE A 179 8.30 -10.00 -6.23
N ASP A 180 9.14 -9.06 -6.68
CA ASP A 180 9.26 -7.75 -6.05
C ASP A 180 7.95 -6.96 -6.18
N ILE A 181 7.33 -7.02 -7.37
CA ILE A 181 6.04 -6.35 -7.63
C ILE A 181 4.91 -6.99 -6.82
N ALA A 182 4.86 -8.33 -6.79
CA ALA A 182 3.87 -9.07 -6.01
C ALA A 182 3.99 -8.80 -4.50
N ALA A 183 5.22 -8.76 -3.99
CA ALA A 183 5.49 -8.44 -2.59
C ALA A 183 5.11 -6.98 -2.25
N ASP A 184 5.40 -6.04 -3.14
CA ASP A 184 5.00 -4.65 -3.03
C ASP A 184 3.46 -4.49 -3.01
N ALA A 185 2.76 -5.15 -3.93
CA ALA A 185 1.30 -5.18 -3.96
C ALA A 185 0.70 -5.80 -2.69
N ALA A 186 1.30 -6.88 -2.18
CA ALA A 186 0.89 -7.52 -0.92
C ALA A 186 1.08 -6.61 0.29
N ALA A 187 2.17 -5.83 0.32
CA ALA A 187 2.39 -4.84 1.36
C ALA A 187 1.33 -3.73 1.32
N THR A 188 1.01 -3.22 0.12
CA THR A 188 -0.05 -2.21 -0.06
C THR A 188 -1.42 -2.74 0.35
N PHE A 189 -1.77 -3.97 -0.08
CA PHE A 189 -3.01 -4.64 0.30
C PHE A 189 -3.12 -4.85 1.81
N LYS A 190 -2.03 -5.28 2.46
CA LYS A 190 -1.96 -5.37 3.92
C LYS A 190 -2.20 -4.02 4.59
N GLU A 191 -1.57 -2.95 4.12
CA GLU A 191 -1.74 -1.62 4.72
C GLU A 191 -3.19 -1.14 4.62
N LEU A 192 -3.83 -1.33 3.46
CA LEU A 192 -5.24 -1.00 3.25
C LEU A 192 -6.14 -1.72 4.27
N LEU A 193 -5.86 -3.00 4.54
CA LEU A 193 -6.66 -3.85 5.42
C LEU A 193 -6.29 -3.79 6.91
N THR A 194 -5.28 -3.02 7.31
CA THR A 194 -4.81 -3.04 8.72
C THR A 194 -4.55 -1.67 9.32
N ARG A 195 -4.40 -0.60 8.52
CA ARG A 195 -4.07 0.75 9.01
C ARG A 195 -5.26 1.45 9.67
N HIS A 196 -6.35 1.65 8.93
CA HIS A 196 -7.49 2.46 9.36
C HIS A 196 -8.62 1.60 9.93
N LYS A 197 -8.45 1.15 11.18
CA LYS A 197 -9.26 0.11 11.84
C LYS A 197 -10.77 0.25 11.64
N SER A 198 -11.33 1.42 11.92
CA SER A 198 -12.77 1.67 11.77
C SER A 198 -13.25 1.55 10.32
N THR A 199 -12.51 2.15 9.38
CA THR A 199 -12.81 2.08 7.93
C THR A 199 -12.74 0.66 7.42
N VAL A 200 -11.73 -0.11 7.85
CA VAL A 200 -11.57 -1.52 7.46
C VAL A 200 -12.71 -2.36 8.01
N ALA A 201 -13.08 -2.19 9.29
CA ALA A 201 -14.16 -2.93 9.91
C ALA A 201 -15.51 -2.68 9.21
N GLU A 202 -15.79 -1.43 8.86
CA GLU A 202 -16.96 -1.05 8.07
C GLU A 202 -16.94 -1.71 6.68
N PHE A 203 -15.82 -1.58 5.96
CA PHE A 203 -15.63 -2.19 4.66
C PHE A 203 -15.84 -3.71 4.70
N LEU A 204 -15.15 -4.43 5.58
CA LEU A 204 -15.23 -5.89 5.68
C LEU A 204 -16.62 -6.38 6.08
N SER A 205 -17.30 -5.66 6.98
CA SER A 205 -18.66 -6.02 7.38
C SER A 205 -19.65 -5.88 6.21
N LYS A 206 -19.55 -4.77 5.45
CA LYS A 206 -20.41 -4.50 4.29
C LYS A 206 -20.13 -5.43 3.11
N ASN A 207 -18.87 -5.83 2.93
CA ASN A 207 -18.38 -6.53 1.74
C ASN A 207 -18.00 -8.00 2.01
N TYR A 208 -18.42 -8.53 3.16
CA TYR A 208 -17.97 -9.81 3.70
C TYR A 208 -17.98 -10.94 2.67
N ASP A 209 -19.12 -11.15 2.00
CA ASP A 209 -19.35 -12.35 1.18
C ASP A 209 -18.41 -12.42 -0.02
N TRP A 210 -18.31 -11.36 -0.81
CA TRP A 210 -17.42 -11.36 -1.98
C TRP A 210 -15.95 -11.27 -1.55
N PHE A 211 -15.64 -10.49 -0.51
CA PHE A 211 -14.26 -10.28 -0.09
C PHE A 211 -13.63 -11.59 0.40
N PHE A 212 -14.30 -12.30 1.32
CA PHE A 212 -13.75 -13.55 1.85
C PHE A 212 -13.85 -14.71 0.85
N ALA A 213 -14.81 -14.71 -0.08
CA ALA A 213 -14.80 -15.66 -1.18
C ALA A 213 -13.54 -15.52 -2.06
N GLU A 214 -13.18 -14.30 -2.46
CA GLU A 214 -11.96 -14.01 -3.22
C GLU A 214 -10.71 -14.27 -2.38
N TYR A 215 -10.69 -13.84 -1.11
CA TYR A 215 -9.56 -14.02 -0.21
C TYR A 215 -9.21 -15.50 0.00
N ASN A 216 -10.23 -16.33 0.22
CA ASN A 216 -10.07 -17.74 0.46
C ASN A 216 -9.56 -18.44 -0.81
N SER A 217 -10.30 -18.29 -1.91
CA SER A 217 -10.01 -19.01 -3.17
C SER A 217 -8.71 -18.55 -3.83
N LYS A 218 -8.42 -17.24 -3.84
CA LYS A 218 -7.24 -16.70 -4.52
C LYS A 218 -6.00 -16.65 -3.66
N LEU A 219 -6.10 -16.51 -2.34
CA LEU A 219 -4.93 -16.32 -1.48
C LEU A 219 -4.66 -17.49 -0.54
N LEU A 220 -5.65 -17.93 0.24
CA LEU A 220 -5.47 -19.04 1.20
C LEU A 220 -5.28 -20.37 0.47
N GLU A 221 -5.98 -20.56 -0.64
CA GLU A 221 -5.92 -21.78 -1.46
C GLU A 221 -4.96 -21.62 -2.67
N SER A 222 -4.26 -20.48 -2.78
CA SER A 222 -3.28 -20.22 -3.84
C SER A 222 -2.27 -21.37 -3.95
N SER A 223 -1.85 -21.73 -5.16
CA SER A 223 -0.77 -22.71 -5.34
C SER A 223 0.59 -22.21 -4.83
N ASN A 224 0.76 -20.89 -4.74
CA ASN A 224 1.98 -20.25 -4.26
C ASN A 224 2.09 -20.29 -2.73
N TYR A 225 3.08 -21.02 -2.22
CA TYR A 225 3.35 -21.15 -0.78
C TYR A 225 3.57 -19.80 -0.07
N ILE A 226 4.28 -18.87 -0.70
CA ILE A 226 4.57 -17.56 -0.11
C ILE A 226 3.27 -16.76 0.01
N THR A 227 2.44 -16.75 -1.03
CA THR A 227 1.12 -16.11 -1.02
C THR A 227 0.24 -16.67 0.09
N ARG A 228 0.10 -18.00 0.18
CA ARG A 228 -0.68 -18.65 1.26
C ARG A 228 -0.17 -18.26 2.65
N ARG A 229 1.16 -18.27 2.84
CA ARG A 229 1.79 -17.93 4.12
C ARG A 229 1.49 -16.49 4.54
N GLN A 230 1.61 -15.53 3.62
CA GLN A 230 1.32 -14.13 3.92
C GLN A 230 -0.16 -13.87 4.12
N ALA A 231 -1.02 -14.57 3.37
CA ALA A 231 -2.47 -14.49 3.51
C ALA A 231 -2.93 -15.01 4.88
N VAL A 232 -2.43 -16.14 5.36
CA VAL A 232 -2.77 -16.61 6.71
C VAL A 232 -2.36 -15.61 7.79
N LYS A 233 -1.16 -15.04 7.68
CA LYS A 233 -0.72 -14.01 8.63
C LYS A 233 -1.65 -12.80 8.60
N LEU A 234 -1.99 -12.31 7.41
CA LEU A 234 -2.89 -11.16 7.25
C LEU A 234 -4.30 -11.46 7.72
N LEU A 235 -4.82 -12.67 7.51
CA LEU A 235 -6.11 -13.10 8.03
C LEU A 235 -6.10 -13.06 9.56
N GLY A 236 -5.04 -13.55 10.20
CA GLY A 236 -4.83 -13.40 11.64
C GLY A 236 -4.87 -11.93 12.06
N ASP A 237 -4.06 -11.08 11.43
CA ASP A 237 -4.01 -9.63 11.71
C ASP A 237 -5.39 -8.95 11.58
N ILE A 238 -6.25 -9.43 10.66
CA ILE A 238 -7.62 -8.91 10.45
C ILE A 238 -8.57 -9.42 11.53
N LEU A 239 -8.66 -10.74 11.72
CA LEU A 239 -9.67 -11.36 12.59
C LEU A 239 -9.38 -11.14 14.09
N LEU A 240 -8.10 -11.03 14.47
CA LEU A 240 -7.67 -10.78 15.85
C LEU A 240 -7.87 -9.31 16.25
N ASP A 241 -8.13 -8.40 15.32
CA ASP A 241 -8.39 -7.00 15.64
C ASP A 241 -9.76 -6.81 16.30
N ARG A 242 -9.79 -6.13 17.45
CA ARG A 242 -11.02 -5.88 18.21
C ARG A 242 -12.12 -5.19 17.40
N SER A 243 -11.75 -4.32 16.44
CA SER A 243 -12.71 -3.62 15.59
C SER A 243 -13.44 -4.56 14.62
N ASN A 244 -12.85 -5.71 14.31
CA ASN A 244 -13.38 -6.72 13.40
C ASN A 244 -14.11 -7.87 14.11
N SER A 245 -14.50 -7.72 15.38
CA SER A 245 -15.11 -8.80 16.17
C SER A 245 -16.36 -9.42 15.54
N VAL A 246 -17.20 -8.62 14.88
CA VAL A 246 -18.39 -9.08 14.14
C VAL A 246 -17.97 -9.93 12.93
N VAL A 247 -17.01 -9.44 12.15
CA VAL A 247 -16.44 -10.15 10.99
C VAL A 247 -15.79 -11.46 11.41
N MET A 248 -15.00 -11.43 12.49
CA MET A 248 -14.35 -12.61 13.05
C MET A 248 -15.37 -13.67 13.46
N THR A 249 -16.41 -13.28 14.21
CA THR A 249 -17.46 -14.21 14.63
C THR A 249 -18.12 -14.86 13.42
N ARG A 250 -18.50 -14.06 12.40
CA ARG A 250 -19.07 -14.58 11.16
C ARG A 250 -18.11 -15.52 10.42
N TYR A 251 -16.82 -15.23 10.41
CA TYR A 251 -15.80 -16.03 9.73
C TYR A 251 -15.61 -17.39 10.35
N VAL A 252 -15.49 -17.46 11.68
CA VAL A 252 -15.24 -18.72 12.39
C VAL A 252 -16.50 -19.58 12.55
N SER A 253 -17.69 -19.02 12.40
CA SER A 253 -18.94 -19.78 12.35
C SER A 253 -19.18 -20.50 11.02
N SER A 254 -18.40 -20.20 9.97
CA SER A 254 -18.53 -20.85 8.66
C SER A 254 -17.76 -22.17 8.62
N ARG A 255 -18.48 -23.29 8.40
CA ARG A 255 -17.90 -24.62 8.22
C ARG A 255 -16.83 -24.64 7.11
N GLU A 256 -17.10 -23.96 6.00
CA GLU A 256 -16.17 -23.93 4.86
C GLU A 256 -14.88 -23.19 5.20
N ASN A 257 -14.97 -22.04 5.87
CA ASN A 257 -13.81 -21.29 6.31
C ASN A 257 -12.94 -22.10 7.28
N LEU A 258 -13.57 -22.79 8.23
CA LEU A 258 -12.85 -23.68 9.16
C LEU A 258 -12.17 -24.83 8.43
N ARG A 259 -12.82 -25.44 7.43
CA ARG A 259 -12.22 -26.50 6.61
C ARG A 259 -10.95 -26.04 5.92
N ILE A 260 -10.96 -24.83 5.34
CA ILE A 260 -9.77 -24.23 4.69
C ILE A 260 -8.64 -24.07 5.72
N LEU A 261 -8.93 -23.49 6.89
CA LEU A 261 -7.93 -23.33 7.97
C LEU A 261 -7.38 -24.68 8.46
N MET A 262 -8.23 -25.71 8.61
CA MET A 262 -7.81 -27.05 8.98
C MET A 262 -6.88 -27.68 7.93
N ASN A 263 -7.18 -27.50 6.64
CA ASN A 263 -6.31 -27.98 5.57
C ASN A 263 -4.94 -27.29 5.59
N LEU A 264 -4.88 -26.01 5.95
CA LEU A 264 -3.61 -25.28 6.07
C LEU A 264 -2.74 -25.80 7.23
N LEU A 265 -3.34 -26.29 8.33
CA LEU A 265 -2.61 -26.94 9.42
C LEU A 265 -1.96 -28.28 9.02
N ARG A 266 -2.48 -28.94 7.98
CA ARG A 266 -1.94 -30.21 7.45
C ARG A 266 -0.67 -30.01 6.63
N VAL A 267 -0.37 -28.79 6.17
CA VAL A 267 0.80 -28.50 5.35
C VAL A 267 2.07 -28.55 6.22
N ARG A 268 2.99 -29.48 5.91
CA ARG A 268 4.27 -29.59 6.63
C ARG A 268 5.05 -28.28 6.51
N TYR A 269 5.66 -27.85 7.62
CA TYR A 269 6.43 -26.60 7.76
C TYR A 269 5.62 -25.28 7.62
N PHE A 270 4.28 -25.35 7.58
CA PHE A 270 3.43 -24.16 7.56
C PHE A 270 3.41 -23.48 8.94
N PRO A 271 3.44 -22.13 9.04
CA PRO A 271 3.43 -21.45 10.34
C PRO A 271 2.06 -21.65 11.01
N ARG A 272 2.03 -22.51 12.03
CA ARG A 272 0.79 -22.89 12.72
C ARG A 272 0.24 -21.79 13.62
N MET A 273 1.12 -21.01 14.25
CA MET A 273 0.79 -19.99 15.26
C MET A 273 -0.42 -19.11 14.86
N HIS A 274 -0.42 -18.52 13.67
CA HIS A 274 -1.52 -17.64 13.24
C HIS A 274 -2.85 -18.37 13.03
N VAL A 275 -2.80 -19.62 12.58
CA VAL A 275 -4.00 -20.43 12.40
C VAL A 275 -4.52 -20.90 13.75
N GLU A 276 -3.63 -21.31 14.65
CA GLU A 276 -3.94 -21.71 16.03
C GLU A 276 -4.56 -20.55 16.82
N ASP A 277 -4.05 -19.32 16.67
CA ASP A 277 -4.62 -18.11 17.30
C ASP A 277 -6.08 -17.87 16.86
N ILE A 278 -6.38 -18.04 15.56
CA ILE A 278 -7.74 -17.91 15.03
C ILE A 278 -8.65 -19.00 15.62
N PHE A 279 -8.16 -20.24 15.69
CA PHE A 279 -8.89 -21.36 16.29
C PHE A 279 -9.16 -21.15 17.78
N TYR A 280 -8.18 -20.65 18.53
CA TYR A 280 -8.33 -20.34 19.95
C TYR A 280 -9.40 -19.26 20.19
N LEU A 281 -9.42 -18.21 19.37
CA LEU A 281 -10.50 -17.22 19.43
C LEU A 281 -11.87 -17.79 19.07
N ALA A 282 -11.94 -18.63 18.03
CA ALA A 282 -13.18 -19.29 17.64
C ALA A 282 -13.74 -20.10 18.82
N TYR A 283 -12.87 -20.84 19.51
CA TYR A 283 -13.23 -21.61 20.71
C TYR A 283 -13.76 -20.71 21.83
N GLN A 284 -13.05 -19.64 22.20
CA GLN A 284 -13.47 -18.71 23.25
C GLN A 284 -14.84 -18.07 22.96
N LYS A 285 -15.13 -17.73 21.71
CA LYS A 285 -16.41 -17.11 21.34
C LYS A 285 -17.56 -18.09 21.25
N LEU A 286 -17.31 -19.31 20.77
CA LEU A 286 -18.32 -20.36 20.69
C LEU A 286 -18.70 -20.93 22.08
N GLN A 287 -17.82 -20.85 23.07
CA GLN A 287 -18.13 -21.24 24.46
C GLN A 287 -19.24 -20.38 25.11
N GLY A 288 -19.53 -19.18 24.60
CA GLY A 288 -20.58 -18.29 25.13
C GLY A 288 -21.95 -18.44 24.47
N THR A 289 -22.08 -19.30 23.45
CA THR A 289 -23.32 -19.56 22.70
C THR A 289 -23.74 -21.01 22.89
N GLU A 290 -24.94 -21.25 23.43
CA GLU A 290 -25.59 -22.56 23.52
C GLU A 290 -25.63 -23.30 22.15
N PRO A 291 -25.76 -24.64 22.17
CA PRO A 291 -24.87 -25.56 21.49
C PRO A 291 -24.98 -25.46 19.97
N VAL A 292 -23.94 -24.90 19.35
CA VAL A 292 -23.68 -25.17 17.93
C VAL A 292 -23.21 -26.63 17.86
N THR A 293 -24.08 -27.49 17.35
CA THR A 293 -23.81 -28.91 17.12
C THR A 293 -22.72 -29.09 16.07
N PHE A 294 -21.49 -29.19 16.56
CA PHE A 294 -20.34 -29.87 15.95
C PHE A 294 -19.68 -30.60 17.12
N ASP A 295 -20.41 -31.56 17.69
CA ASP A 295 -20.15 -32.09 19.02
C ASP A 295 -18.69 -32.52 19.17
N LYS A 296 -18.00 -31.72 19.99
CA LYS A 296 -16.77 -32.04 20.72
C LYS A 296 -15.68 -32.67 19.85
N ILE A 297 -14.63 -31.88 19.61
CA ILE A 297 -13.28 -32.31 19.17
C ILE A 297 -13.06 -32.18 17.65
N SER A 298 -12.76 -30.97 17.23
CA SER A 298 -11.55 -30.76 16.40
C SER A 298 -10.65 -29.64 16.96
N LEU A 299 -11.14 -28.89 17.97
CA LEU A 299 -10.39 -27.86 18.69
C LEU A 299 -9.68 -28.37 19.96
N HIS A 300 -10.15 -29.48 20.55
CA HIS A 300 -9.43 -30.10 21.68
C HIS A 300 -8.08 -30.73 21.24
N MET A 301 -7.86 -30.93 19.94
CA MET A 301 -6.60 -31.47 19.40
C MET A 301 -5.50 -30.42 19.16
N VAL A 302 -5.82 -29.12 19.24
CA VAL A 302 -4.85 -28.06 18.91
C VAL A 302 -4.12 -27.53 20.16
N CYS A 303 -4.70 -27.68 21.35
CA CYS A 303 -4.09 -27.17 22.59
C CYS A 303 -3.10 -28.14 23.25
N ASP A 304 -3.08 -29.42 22.89
CA ASP A 304 -2.07 -30.37 23.37
C ASP A 304 -1.08 -30.71 22.26
N SER A 305 0.09 -30.06 22.30
CA SER A 305 1.18 -30.15 21.32
C SER A 305 1.80 -31.56 21.13
N HIS A 306 1.27 -32.58 21.81
CA HIS A 306 1.75 -33.97 21.77
C HIS A 306 0.80 -35.00 21.13
N LEU A 307 -0.38 -34.59 20.63
CA LEU A 307 -1.39 -35.52 20.06
C LEU A 307 -1.75 -35.23 18.59
N PHE A 308 -0.80 -34.74 17.79
CA PHE A 308 -1.03 -34.52 16.35
C PHE A 308 -1.30 -35.80 15.54
N ASP A 309 -1.10 -36.99 16.13
CA ASP A 309 -1.18 -38.29 15.44
C ASP A 309 -2.45 -39.12 15.73
N VAL A 310 -3.46 -38.60 16.43
CA VAL A 310 -4.64 -39.43 16.80
C VAL A 310 -5.97 -38.80 16.35
N GLN A 311 -6.63 -39.52 15.44
CA GLN A 311 -8.01 -39.39 14.91
C GLN A 311 -8.26 -38.49 13.69
N TRP A 312 -7.98 -39.05 12.50
CA TRP A 312 -8.33 -38.55 11.17
C TRP A 312 -9.55 -39.25 10.52
N ALA A 313 -10.55 -39.68 11.28
CA ALA A 313 -11.58 -40.60 10.76
C ALA A 313 -13.01 -40.01 10.59
N ILE A 314 -13.22 -38.70 10.57
CA ILE A 314 -14.57 -38.13 10.38
C ILE A 314 -14.54 -36.96 9.41
N ILE A 315 -14.12 -37.21 8.16
CA ILE A 315 -14.53 -36.43 6.99
C ILE A 315 -14.55 -37.39 5.80
N ASP A 316 -15.64 -38.15 5.68
CA ASP A 316 -16.22 -38.60 4.41
C ASP A 316 -17.65 -38.03 4.36
#